data_AF-A0A8J4BUI4-F1
#
_entry.id   AF-A0A8J4BUI4-F1
#
_cell.length_a   1.000
_cell.length_b   1.000
_cell.length_c   1.000
_cell.angle_alpha   90.00
_cell.angle_beta   90.00
_cell.angle_gamma   90.00
#
_symmetry.space_group_name_H-M   'P 1'
#
loop_
_entity.id
_entity.type
_entity.pdbx_description
1 polymer ?
#
loop_
_entity_poly.entity_id
_entity_poly.type
_entity_poly.pdbx_seq_one_letter_code
_entity_poly.pdbx_strand_id
1 'polypeptide(L)'
;CKAGVFPPGEFTAQMGRRSFKPPKGHLWLEHVYGYAGMLDYTRQSNIFYTHNTGKPLNPNTQKAVVRSLMAAQGSAEGTPMRAEQLKRAEFVYYTGSVGVVFDKEKYDAGLPCQRFFFGHNNDIQCLTIHPNRRWVATGQQKQTGPTEVPYVCIWDVDHCMQLQRLDHDRDERGVIALCFSGDLLEGKGG
;
A
#
# COMPACT_ATOMS: atom_id res chain seq x y z
N CYS A 1 -28.47 11.69 -0.30
CA CYS A 1 -28.25 13.15 -0.15
C CYS A 1 -27.51 13.69 -1.37
N LYS A 2 -28.06 14.72 -2.03
CA LYS A 2 -27.51 15.39 -3.22
C LYS A 2 -26.97 16.78 -2.84
N ALA A 3 -25.73 16.88 -2.38
CA ALA A 3 -25.06 18.17 -2.20
C ALA A 3 -23.60 18.03 -2.65
N GLY A 4 -23.18 18.85 -3.60
CA GLY A 4 -21.78 18.91 -4.04
C GLY A 4 -20.91 19.57 -2.98
N VAL A 5 -19.64 19.17 -2.91
CA VAL A 5 -18.64 19.79 -2.03
C VAL A 5 -18.20 21.10 -2.67
N PHE A 6 -18.48 22.22 -1.99
CA PHE A 6 -18.00 23.54 -2.37
C PHE A 6 -16.81 23.94 -1.48
N PRO A 7 -15.83 24.68 -2.02
CA PRO A 7 -14.76 25.21 -1.20
C PRO A 7 -15.33 26.21 -0.17
N PRO A 8 -14.71 26.34 1.01
CA PRO A 8 -15.11 27.34 2.00
C PRO A 8 -15.03 28.74 1.40
N GLY A 9 -15.87 29.66 1.88
CA GLY A 9 -16.05 31.00 1.28
C GLY A 9 -14.79 31.87 1.19
N GLU A 10 -13.73 31.51 1.91
CA GLU A 10 -12.44 32.20 1.92
C GLU A 10 -11.40 31.58 0.97
N PHE A 11 -11.74 30.50 0.27
CA PHE A 11 -10.84 29.85 -0.67
C PHE A 11 -10.54 30.76 -1.86
N THR A 12 -9.27 31.16 -2.01
CA THR A 12 -8.82 31.98 -3.12
C THR A 12 -7.94 31.15 -4.05
N ALA A 13 -8.27 31.12 -5.35
CA ALA A 13 -7.52 30.35 -6.36
C ALA A 13 -6.02 30.73 -6.47
N GLN A 14 -5.61 31.89 -5.93
CA GLN A 14 -4.21 32.28 -5.81
C GLN A 14 -3.41 31.39 -4.83
N MET A 15 -4.03 30.79 -3.82
CA MET A 15 -3.33 29.87 -2.90
C MET A 15 -2.81 28.63 -3.64
N GLY A 16 -3.54 28.16 -4.66
CA GLY A 16 -3.13 27.03 -5.49
C GLY A 16 -1.88 27.33 -6.33
N ARG A 17 -1.58 28.60 -6.65
CA ARG A 17 -0.41 28.99 -7.46
C ARG A 17 0.93 28.68 -6.78
N ARG A 18 0.95 28.54 -5.45
CA ARG A 18 2.16 28.20 -4.68
C ARG A 18 2.58 26.74 -4.89
N SER A 19 1.63 25.88 -5.25
CA SER A 19 1.85 24.45 -5.53
C SER A 19 2.29 24.16 -6.96
N PHE A 20 2.51 25.19 -7.80
CA PHE A 20 2.90 25.04 -9.21
C PHE A 20 4.42 25.03 -9.47
N LYS A 21 5.26 25.12 -8.43
CA LYS A 21 6.72 25.00 -8.58
C LYS A 21 7.25 23.86 -7.73
N PRO A 22 8.14 23.00 -8.27
CA PRO A 22 8.79 21.97 -7.47
C PRO A 22 9.62 22.63 -6.35
N PRO A 23 9.57 22.12 -5.11
CA PRO A 23 10.31 22.71 -4.00
C PRO A 23 11.82 22.52 -4.22
N LYS A 24 12.60 23.56 -3.93
CA LYS A 24 14.05 23.45 -3.87
C LYS A 24 14.40 22.63 -2.64
N GLY A 25 14.96 21.44 -2.87
CA GLY A 25 15.14 20.41 -1.85
C GLY A 25 15.79 20.93 -0.56
N HIS A 26 15.04 20.79 0.54
CA HIS A 26 15.41 20.31 1.85
C HIS A 26 14.17 19.52 2.32
N LEU A 27 14.30 18.24 2.69
CA LEU A 27 13.18 17.38 3.06
C LEU A 27 12.69 17.75 4.46
N TRP A 28 11.70 18.63 4.53
CA TRP A 28 10.86 18.81 5.71
C TRP A 28 9.46 18.28 5.39
N LEU A 29 8.88 17.51 6.32
CA LEU A 29 7.55 16.92 6.16
C LEU A 29 6.49 18.03 6.29
N GLU A 30 6.04 18.59 5.17
CA GLU A 30 5.23 19.82 5.17
C GLU A 30 3.77 19.65 4.70
N HIS A 31 3.34 18.49 4.18
CA HIS A 31 1.93 18.26 3.82
C HIS A 31 1.46 16.82 4.10
N VAL A 32 0.54 16.69 5.06
CA VAL A 32 -0.33 15.52 5.22
C VAL A 32 -1.64 15.84 4.49
N TYR A 33 -1.94 15.16 3.38
CA TYR A 33 -3.28 15.24 2.79
C TYR A 33 -4.26 14.47 3.68
N GLY A 34 -4.94 15.20 4.55
CA GLY A 34 -6.12 14.71 5.26
C GLY A 34 -7.27 14.54 4.28
N TYR A 35 -7.67 13.30 4.06
CA TYR A 35 -8.93 12.94 3.41
C TYR A 35 -10.09 13.56 4.22
N ALA A 36 -10.92 14.33 3.53
CA ALA A 36 -11.95 15.17 4.13
C ALA A 36 -13.12 14.33 4.67
N GLY A 37 -13.34 14.41 5.98
CA GLY A 37 -14.67 14.39 6.59
C GLY A 37 -15.47 13.10 6.47
N MET A 38 -15.09 12.08 7.24
CA MET A 38 -16.07 11.18 7.86
C MET A 38 -15.47 10.68 9.19
N LEU A 39 -16.24 10.87 10.26
CA LEU A 39 -15.93 10.47 11.63
C LEU A 39 -15.72 8.94 11.72
N ASP A 40 -14.80 8.54 12.60
CA ASP A 40 -14.45 7.17 13.01
C ASP A 40 -13.64 6.31 12.00
N TYR A 41 -12.31 6.25 12.22
CA TYR A 41 -11.35 5.28 11.67
C TYR A 41 -11.08 5.30 10.15
N THR A 42 -10.57 6.39 9.59
CA THR A 42 -9.83 6.34 8.31
C THR A 42 -8.43 5.78 8.54
N ARG A 43 -8.35 4.47 8.81
CA ARG A 43 -7.12 3.69 8.64
C ARG A 43 -6.82 3.64 7.14
N GLN A 44 -5.58 3.90 6.74
CA GLN A 44 -5.14 3.58 5.38
C GLN A 44 -5.58 2.14 5.03
N SER A 45 -5.84 1.84 3.76
CA SER A 45 -6.24 0.49 3.35
C SER A 45 -5.29 -0.52 3.97
N ASN A 46 -5.79 -1.44 4.80
CA ASN A 46 -4.96 -2.47 5.41
C ASN A 46 -4.69 -3.60 4.39
N ILE A 47 -5.35 -3.62 3.23
CA ILE A 47 -5.19 -4.71 2.26
C ILE A 47 -4.65 -4.16 0.94
N PHE A 48 -3.55 -4.74 0.50
CA PHE A 48 -2.95 -4.55 -0.82
C PHE A 48 -2.75 -5.90 -1.49
N TYR A 49 -2.43 -5.89 -2.78
CA TYR A 49 -2.08 -7.09 -3.52
C TYR A 49 -0.78 -6.88 -4.29
N THR A 50 0.01 -7.93 -4.34
CA THR A 50 1.14 -8.02 -5.25
C THR A 50 0.59 -8.26 -6.64
N HIS A 51 0.88 -7.32 -7.54
CA HIS A 51 0.60 -7.47 -8.95
C HIS A 51 1.97 -7.58 -9.60
N ASN A 52 2.43 -8.79 -9.97
CA ASN A 52 3.77 -9.09 -10.53
C ASN A 52 4.78 -9.72 -9.56
N THR A 53 4.40 -10.82 -8.90
CA THR A 53 5.37 -11.69 -8.19
C THR A 53 6.34 -12.43 -9.15
N GLY A 54 6.18 -12.26 -10.48
CA GLY A 54 6.87 -13.05 -11.50
C GLY A 54 6.43 -14.52 -11.56
N LYS A 55 5.60 -14.97 -10.61
CA LYS A 55 5.12 -16.35 -10.49
C LYS A 55 3.88 -16.52 -11.39
N PRO A 56 3.89 -17.48 -12.35
CA PRO A 56 2.71 -17.76 -13.16
C PRO A 56 1.58 -18.32 -12.29
N LEU A 57 0.33 -18.09 -12.69
CA LEU A 57 -0.81 -18.79 -12.11
C LEU A 57 -0.68 -20.30 -12.35
N ASN A 58 -1.24 -21.10 -11.46
CA ASN A 58 -1.37 -22.53 -11.73
C ASN A 58 -2.34 -22.76 -12.93
N PRO A 59 -2.22 -23.88 -13.68
CA PRO A 59 -3.01 -24.09 -14.90
C PRO A 59 -4.53 -24.10 -14.70
N ASN A 60 -5.01 -24.54 -13.54
CA ASN A 60 -6.44 -24.62 -13.24
C ASN A 60 -7.01 -23.23 -12.92
N THR A 61 -6.33 -22.47 -12.07
CA THR A 61 -6.65 -21.08 -11.75
C THR A 61 -6.52 -20.20 -12.98
N GLN A 62 -5.51 -20.43 -13.83
CA GLN A 62 -5.35 -19.73 -15.10
C GLN A 62 -6.59 -19.94 -16.00
N LYS A 63 -7.04 -21.17 -16.19
CA LYS A 63 -8.27 -21.46 -16.96
C LYS A 63 -9.50 -20.78 -16.36
N ALA A 64 -9.65 -20.81 -15.03
CA ALA A 64 -10.76 -20.19 -14.33
C ALA A 64 -10.75 -18.65 -14.45
N VAL A 65 -9.57 -18.04 -14.33
CA VAL A 65 -9.37 -16.59 -14.52
C VAL A 65 -9.71 -16.21 -15.95
N VAL A 66 -9.17 -16.90 -16.96
CA VAL A 66 -9.48 -16.63 -18.37
C VAL A 66 -10.98 -16.73 -18.64
N ARG A 67 -11.64 -17.79 -18.16
CA ARG A 67 -13.09 -17.94 -18.31
C ARG A 67 -13.87 -16.79 -17.68
N SER A 68 -13.51 -16.39 -16.46
CA SER A 68 -14.18 -15.32 -15.73
C SER A 68 -13.95 -13.95 -16.38
N LEU A 69 -12.74 -13.72 -16.90
CA LEU A 69 -12.38 -12.48 -17.57
C LEU A 69 -13.11 -12.34 -18.91
N MET A 70 -13.17 -13.40 -19.71
CA MET A 70 -13.95 -13.45 -20.95
C MET A 70 -15.43 -13.15 -20.69
N ALA A 71 -16.01 -13.75 -19.63
CA ALA A 71 -17.38 -13.49 -19.22
C ALA A 71 -17.60 -12.03 -18.78
N ALA A 72 -16.65 -11.43 -18.07
CA ALA A 72 -16.75 -10.05 -17.57
C ALA A 72 -16.54 -8.99 -18.67
N GLN A 73 -15.69 -9.27 -19.67
CA GLN A 73 -15.34 -8.32 -20.73
C GLN A 73 -16.24 -8.41 -21.96
N GLY A 74 -17.12 -9.43 -22.05
CA GLY A 74 -17.94 -9.67 -23.24
C GLY A 74 -17.11 -9.88 -24.52
N SER A 75 -15.83 -10.24 -24.36
CA SER A 75 -14.84 -10.29 -25.43
C SER A 75 -14.89 -11.63 -26.16
N ALA A 76 -14.75 -11.60 -27.48
CA ALA A 76 -14.74 -12.80 -28.31
C ALA A 76 -13.55 -13.74 -27.97
N GLU A 77 -13.77 -15.03 -28.21
CA GLU A 77 -12.77 -16.09 -28.11
C GLU A 77 -11.53 -15.69 -28.94
N GLY A 78 -10.36 -15.54 -28.29
CA GLY A 78 -9.11 -15.12 -28.95
C GLY A 78 -8.61 -13.71 -28.60
N THR A 79 -9.32 -12.94 -27.76
CA THR A 79 -8.79 -11.66 -27.25
C THR A 79 -7.51 -11.89 -26.42
N PRO A 80 -6.37 -11.25 -26.75
CA PRO A 80 -5.13 -11.47 -26.04
C PRO A 80 -5.21 -10.91 -24.62
N MET A 81 -5.03 -11.78 -23.62
CA MET A 81 -4.97 -11.41 -22.21
C MET A 81 -3.70 -10.59 -21.94
N ARG A 82 -3.79 -9.56 -21.09
CA ARG A 82 -2.58 -8.90 -20.60
C ARG A 82 -1.79 -9.90 -19.76
N ALA A 83 -0.49 -10.01 -19.99
CA ALA A 83 0.40 -10.91 -19.24
C ALA A 83 0.26 -10.74 -17.71
N GLU A 84 -0.04 -9.52 -17.29
CA GLU A 84 -0.42 -9.07 -15.95
C GLU A 84 -1.57 -9.86 -15.31
N GLN A 85 -2.61 -10.16 -16.09
CA GLN A 85 -3.82 -10.85 -15.64
C GLN A 85 -3.60 -12.36 -15.44
N LEU A 86 -2.46 -12.88 -15.89
CA LEU A 86 -2.07 -14.29 -15.79
C LEU A 86 -1.02 -14.52 -14.69
N LYS A 87 -0.77 -13.52 -13.85
CA LYS A 87 0.18 -13.60 -12.75
C LYS A 87 -0.53 -13.86 -11.43
N ARG A 88 0.17 -14.60 -10.58
CA ARG A 88 -0.28 -14.88 -9.23
C ARG A 88 -0.35 -13.61 -8.40
N ALA A 89 -1.50 -13.40 -7.76
CA ALA A 89 -1.72 -12.34 -6.78
C ALA A 89 -1.56 -12.87 -5.36
N GLU A 90 -0.74 -12.21 -4.55
CA GLU A 90 -0.65 -12.42 -3.11
C GLU A 90 -1.19 -11.18 -2.41
N PHE A 91 -1.90 -11.35 -1.31
CA PHE A 91 -2.48 -10.27 -0.53
C PHE A 91 -1.53 -9.88 0.59
N VAL A 92 -1.34 -8.59 0.80
CA VAL A 92 -0.47 -8.04 1.84
C VAL A 92 -1.31 -7.21 2.78
N TYR A 93 -1.25 -7.52 4.07
CA TYR A 93 -1.96 -6.81 5.12
C TYR A 93 -1.21 -6.92 6.45
N TYR A 94 -1.69 -6.27 7.50
CA TYR A 94 -1.14 -6.41 8.85
C TYR A 94 -2.23 -6.72 9.89
N THR A 95 -1.79 -7.30 11.00
CA THR A 95 -2.60 -7.52 12.21
C THR A 95 -1.72 -7.36 13.44
N GLY A 96 -2.12 -6.50 14.39
CA GLY A 96 -1.27 -6.12 15.53
C GLY A 96 0.11 -5.63 15.07
N SER A 97 1.18 -6.26 15.55
CA SER A 97 2.58 -5.98 15.17
C SER A 97 3.11 -6.83 14.01
N VAL A 98 2.26 -7.57 13.29
CA VAL A 98 2.70 -8.56 12.28
C VAL A 98 2.25 -8.15 10.88
N GLY A 99 3.21 -8.09 9.95
CA GLY A 99 2.91 -8.03 8.51
C GLY A 99 2.63 -9.42 7.95
N VAL A 100 1.63 -9.55 7.09
CA VAL A 100 1.16 -10.83 6.54
C VAL A 100 1.16 -10.76 5.02
N VAL A 101 1.73 -11.79 4.39
CA VAL A 101 1.60 -12.06 2.96
C VAL A 101 0.82 -13.36 2.77
N PHE A 102 -0.36 -13.26 2.18
CA PHE A 102 -1.27 -14.37 1.94
C PHE A 102 -1.34 -14.76 0.46
N ASP A 103 -1.15 -16.04 0.21
CA ASP A 103 -1.08 -16.64 -1.11
C ASP A 103 -2.33 -17.48 -1.37
N LYS A 104 -3.28 -16.91 -2.12
CA LYS A 104 -4.58 -17.54 -2.38
C LYS A 104 -4.47 -18.88 -3.11
N GLU A 105 -3.53 -19.02 -4.04
CA GLU A 105 -3.38 -20.28 -4.78
C GLU A 105 -2.86 -21.41 -3.87
N LYS A 106 -1.94 -21.10 -2.94
CA LYS A 106 -1.52 -22.11 -1.95
C LYS A 106 -2.67 -22.48 -1.02
N TYR A 107 -3.49 -21.51 -0.63
CA TYR A 107 -4.67 -21.76 0.18
C TYR A 107 -5.64 -22.72 -0.53
N ASP A 108 -5.96 -22.46 -1.80
CA ASP A 108 -6.85 -23.32 -2.59
C ASP A 108 -6.27 -24.72 -2.82
N ALA A 109 -4.95 -24.85 -2.86
CA ALA A 109 -4.23 -26.12 -2.97
C ALA A 109 -4.05 -26.85 -1.62
N GLY A 110 -4.51 -26.29 -0.50
CA GLY A 110 -4.30 -26.88 0.83
C GLY A 110 -2.85 -26.85 1.31
N LEU A 111 -2.03 -25.94 0.76
CA LEU A 111 -0.61 -25.77 1.09
C LEU A 111 -0.40 -24.59 2.06
N PRO A 112 0.76 -24.51 2.74
CA PRO A 112 1.12 -23.35 3.57
C PRO A 112 1.05 -22.04 2.78
N CYS A 113 0.12 -21.16 3.14
CA CYS A 113 -0.30 -20.03 2.32
C CYS A 113 -0.05 -18.66 2.93
N GLN A 114 0.57 -18.59 4.12
CA GLN A 114 0.88 -17.32 4.78
C GLN A 114 2.38 -17.22 5.07
N ARG A 115 2.91 -16.01 4.94
CA ARG A 115 4.25 -15.62 5.37
C ARG A 115 4.13 -14.38 6.24
N PHE A 116 5.05 -14.23 7.19
CA PHE A 116 4.93 -13.25 8.26
C PHE A 116 6.20 -12.41 8.38
N PHE A 117 6.01 -11.11 8.57
CA PHE A 117 7.06 -10.14 8.89
C PHE A 117 6.93 -9.71 10.36
N PHE A 118 8.00 -9.86 11.13
CA PHE A 118 8.05 -9.63 12.59
C PHE A 118 8.99 -8.48 13.01
N GLY A 119 9.13 -7.44 12.19
CA GLY A 119 10.05 -6.32 12.49
C GLY A 119 9.52 -5.29 13.51
N HIS A 120 8.23 -5.33 13.84
CA HIS A 120 7.60 -4.35 14.72
C HIS A 120 7.49 -4.86 16.16
N ASN A 121 7.75 -3.97 17.12
CA ASN A 121 7.64 -4.24 18.56
C ASN A 121 6.35 -3.69 19.19
N ASN A 122 5.49 -3.04 18.40
CA ASN A 122 4.19 -2.53 18.79
C ASN A 122 3.23 -2.53 17.57
N ASP A 123 1.98 -2.14 17.77
CA ASP A 123 0.93 -2.18 16.75
C ASP A 123 1.31 -1.38 15.49
N ILE A 124 1.22 -2.06 14.34
CA ILE A 124 1.28 -1.43 13.02
C ILE A 124 0.00 -0.61 12.85
N GLN A 125 0.16 0.64 12.42
CA GLN A 125 -0.94 1.59 12.24
C GLN A 125 -1.17 1.93 10.77
N CYS A 126 -0.17 1.72 9.92
CA CYS A 126 -0.25 1.99 8.49
C CYS A 126 0.62 1.04 7.67
N LEU A 127 0.21 0.83 6.41
CA LEU A 127 0.91 0.01 5.44
C LEU A 127 0.73 0.62 4.05
N THR A 128 1.79 0.57 3.23
CA THR A 128 1.72 0.84 1.80
C THR A 128 2.63 -0.13 1.05
N ILE A 129 2.35 -0.33 -0.24
CA ILE A 129 3.20 -1.11 -1.14
C ILE A 129 3.86 -0.20 -2.16
N HIS A 130 5.14 -0.43 -2.46
CA HIS A 130 5.87 0.29 -3.49
C HIS A 130 5.29 -0.03 -4.89
N PRO A 131 5.36 0.89 -5.87
CA PRO A 131 4.87 0.66 -7.24
C PRO A 131 5.45 -0.59 -7.93
N ASN A 132 6.67 -1.01 -7.56
CA ASN A 132 7.28 -2.28 -8.01
C ASN A 132 6.56 -3.55 -7.49
N ARG A 133 5.61 -3.40 -6.57
CA ARG A 133 4.82 -4.45 -5.92
C ARG A 133 5.64 -5.53 -5.18
N ARG A 134 6.91 -5.24 -4.88
CA ARG A 134 7.82 -6.14 -4.15
C ARG A 134 8.21 -5.63 -2.76
N TRP A 135 8.20 -4.32 -2.56
CA TRP A 135 8.55 -3.71 -1.28
C TRP A 135 7.31 -3.18 -0.58
N VAL A 136 7.29 -3.34 0.73
CA VAL A 136 6.23 -2.88 1.61
C VAL A 136 6.85 -1.95 2.64
N ALA A 137 6.15 -0.89 2.99
CA ALA A 137 6.48 -0.07 4.14
C ALA A 137 5.35 -0.16 5.16
N THR A 138 5.71 -0.36 6.43
CA THR A 138 4.79 -0.45 7.57
C THR A 138 5.26 0.47 8.68
N GLY A 139 4.34 1.24 9.25
CA GLY A 139 4.61 2.19 10.33
C GLY A 139 3.90 1.77 11.61
N GLN A 140 4.57 1.93 12.76
CA GLN A 140 4.03 1.50 14.05
C GLN A 140 3.76 2.65 15.02
N GLN A 141 2.95 2.34 16.04
CA GLN A 141 2.82 3.15 17.24
C GLN A 141 4.12 3.13 18.05
N LYS A 142 4.41 4.24 18.74
CA LYS A 142 5.51 4.32 19.70
C LYS A 142 5.26 3.34 20.85
N GLN A 143 6.26 2.53 21.17
CA GLN A 143 6.22 1.62 22.32
C GLN A 143 6.40 2.39 23.64
N THR A 144 5.89 1.83 24.74
CA THR A 144 6.09 2.45 26.07
C THR A 144 7.56 2.31 26.49
N GLY A 145 8.24 3.43 26.69
CA GLY A 145 9.60 3.45 27.22
C GLY A 145 10.28 4.81 27.05
N PRO A 146 11.27 5.14 27.88
CA PRO A 146 11.96 6.43 27.82
C PRO A 146 12.81 6.58 26.55
N THR A 147 13.28 5.47 25.98
CA THR A 147 14.15 5.42 24.80
C THR A 147 13.45 4.98 23.53
N GLU A 148 12.17 4.58 23.63
CA GLU A 148 11.42 4.09 22.50
C GLU A 148 11.04 5.23 21.56
N VAL A 149 11.09 4.96 20.26
CA VAL A 149 10.66 5.85 19.19
C VAL A 149 9.75 5.06 18.25
N PRO A 150 8.75 5.70 17.61
CA PRO A 150 8.05 5.05 16.52
C PRO A 150 8.98 4.92 15.31
N TYR A 151 8.72 3.93 14.46
CA TYR A 151 9.55 3.69 13.29
C TYR A 151 8.76 3.09 12.12
N VAL A 152 9.35 3.20 10.94
CA VAL A 152 8.89 2.54 9.72
C VAL A 152 9.83 1.39 9.39
N CYS A 153 9.28 0.23 9.05
CA CYS A 153 10.01 -0.88 8.45
C CYS A 153 9.71 -0.95 6.96
N ILE A 154 10.76 -1.02 6.14
CA ILE A 154 10.67 -1.37 4.73
C ILE A 154 11.11 -2.84 4.61
N TRP A 155 10.31 -3.67 3.96
CA TRP A 155 10.54 -5.11 3.87
C TRP A 155 10.11 -5.70 2.53
N ASP A 156 10.62 -6.89 2.20
CA ASP A 156 10.33 -7.57 0.94
C ASP A 156 9.20 -8.61 1.08
N VAL A 157 8.28 -8.68 0.10
CA VAL A 157 7.12 -9.60 0.14
C VAL A 157 7.48 -11.07 -0.09
N ASP A 158 8.65 -11.34 -0.67
CA ASP A 158 9.06 -12.69 -1.05
C ASP A 158 9.57 -13.47 0.16
N HIS A 159 10.47 -12.87 0.94
CA HIS A 159 11.12 -13.48 2.10
C HIS A 159 10.64 -12.92 3.43
N CYS A 160 9.84 -11.84 3.43
CA CYS A 160 9.41 -11.14 4.64
C CYS A 160 10.61 -10.71 5.50
N MET A 161 11.66 -10.18 4.87
CA MET A 161 12.85 -9.67 5.55
C MET A 161 12.87 -8.15 5.56
N GLN A 162 13.34 -7.58 6.67
CA GLN A 162 13.54 -6.14 6.77
C GLN A 162 14.68 -5.70 5.87
N LEU A 163 14.39 -4.78 4.95
CA LEU A 163 15.36 -4.11 4.09
C LEU A 163 15.91 -2.85 4.75
N GLN A 164 15.06 -2.07 5.39
CA GLN A 164 15.43 -0.82 6.05
C GLN A 164 14.52 -0.54 7.25
N ARG A 165 15.06 0.17 8.24
CA ARG A 165 14.31 0.79 9.33
C ARG A 165 14.55 2.29 9.33
N LEU A 166 13.49 3.06 9.51
CA LEU A 166 13.53 4.52 9.60
C LEU A 166 12.95 4.92 10.96
N ASP A 167 13.81 5.33 11.87
CA ASP A 167 13.40 5.83 13.18
C ASP A 167 12.90 7.27 13.07
N HIS A 168 11.84 7.58 13.82
CA HIS A 168 11.31 8.92 13.97
C HIS A 168 11.77 9.55 15.28
N ASP A 169 11.47 10.84 15.46
CA ASP A 169 11.81 11.56 16.67
C ASP A 169 11.08 11.03 17.90
N ARG A 170 11.72 11.22 19.07
CA ARG A 170 11.20 10.73 20.35
C ARG A 170 9.86 11.36 20.73
N ASP A 171 9.58 12.58 20.28
CA ASP A 171 8.35 13.29 20.61
C ASP A 171 7.14 12.80 19.79
N GLU A 172 7.37 12.01 18.73
CA GLU A 172 6.30 11.41 17.95
C GLU A 172 5.61 10.24 18.67
N ARG A 173 4.31 10.08 18.42
CA ARG A 173 3.48 9.04 19.05
C ARG A 173 3.34 7.77 18.21
N GLY A 174 3.61 7.85 16.91
CA GLY A 174 3.37 6.75 15.98
C GLY A 174 3.32 7.24 14.55
N VAL A 175 3.56 6.32 13.62
CA VAL A 175 3.41 6.58 12.18
C VAL A 175 2.05 6.07 11.74
N ILE A 176 1.13 6.98 11.40
CA ILE A 176 -0.28 6.66 11.08
C ILE A 176 -0.59 6.67 9.58
N ALA A 177 0.31 7.22 8.77
CA ALA A 177 0.19 7.28 7.34
C ALA A 177 1.57 7.34 6.69
N LEU A 178 1.75 6.58 5.60
CA LEU A 178 2.94 6.62 4.78
C LEU A 178 2.59 6.29 3.32
N CYS A 179 3.46 6.67 2.39
CA CYS A 179 3.35 6.36 0.97
C CYS A 179 4.75 6.40 0.34
N PHE A 180 4.97 5.62 -0.73
CA PHE A 180 6.16 5.81 -1.56
C PHE A 180 5.90 6.96 -2.54
N SER A 181 6.86 7.86 -2.69
CA SER A 181 6.81 8.87 -3.75
C SER A 181 6.83 8.19 -5.12
N GLY A 182 5.96 8.63 -6.04
CA GLY A 182 6.06 8.23 -7.43
C GLY A 182 7.30 8.83 -8.10
N ASP A 183 7.88 8.13 -9.08
CA ASP A 183 8.94 8.69 -9.89
C ASP A 183 8.41 9.86 -10.74
N LEU A 184 9.06 11.03 -10.61
CA LEU A 184 8.77 12.24 -11.39
C LEU A 184 8.92 12.04 -12.91
N LEU A 185 9.56 10.94 -13.35
CA LEU A 185 9.86 10.68 -14.75
C LEU A 185 8.69 10.07 -15.54
N GLU A 186 7.72 9.42 -14.89
CA GLU A 186 6.64 8.73 -15.60
C GLU A 186 5.22 9.23 -15.32
N GLY A 187 5.04 10.24 -14.46
CA GLY A 187 3.72 10.82 -14.20
C GLY A 187 2.69 9.84 -13.60
N LYS A 188 3.13 8.66 -13.14
CA LYS A 188 2.32 7.67 -12.45
C LYS A 188 2.53 7.81 -10.95
N GLY A 189 1.87 8.81 -10.35
CA GLY A 189 1.73 8.92 -8.91
C GLY A 189 0.80 7.81 -8.39
N GLY A 190 1.19 7.20 -7.26
CA GLY A 190 0.41 6.17 -6.57
C GLY A 190 -0.82 6.71 -5.86
#